data_AF-A0A2D6K5C5-F1
#
_entry.id   AF-A0A2D6K5C5-F1
#
_cell.length_a   1.000
_cell.length_b   1.000
_cell.length_c   1.000
_cell.angle_alpha   90.00
_cell.angle_beta   90.00
_cell.angle_gamma   90.00
#
_symmetry.space_group_name_H-M   'P 1'
#
loop_
_entity.id
_entity.type
_entity.pdbx_description
1 polymer ?
#
loop_
_entity_poly.entity_id
_entity_poly.type
_entity_poly.pdbx_seq_one_letter_code
_entity_poly.pdbx_strand_id
1 'polypeptide(L)'
;MKNLYNACVECEEVITHPICSECLSSRMRSFVGEHDEELSSQLVGAGIEGGTQCLLCHQPMGLCAHCFSRDVYDYLVEKNPALAEEFLSRFDFDLRRSLA
;
A
#
# COMPACT_ATOMS: atom_id res chain seq x y z
N MET A 1 8.74 -21.68 17.10
CA MET A 1 7.74 -21.18 16.12
C MET A 1 8.53 -20.66 14.93
N LYS A 2 8.31 -21.19 13.71
CA LYS A 2 8.95 -20.65 12.51
C LYS A 2 8.22 -19.35 12.16
N ASN A 3 8.78 -18.19 12.53
CA ASN A 3 8.37 -16.95 11.90
C ASN A 3 8.62 -17.13 10.40
N LEU A 4 7.57 -17.11 9.59
CA LEU A 4 7.76 -16.90 8.16
C LEU A 4 8.28 -15.46 8.04
N TYR A 5 9.60 -15.32 7.91
CA TYR A 5 10.28 -14.02 7.80
C TYR A 5 9.69 -13.16 6.67
N ASN A 6 8.98 -13.75 5.72
CA ASN A 6 8.42 -13.06 4.57
C ASN A 6 6.90 -12.80 4.66
N ALA A 7 6.30 -12.87 5.86
CA ALA A 7 4.87 -12.64 6.05
C ALA A 7 4.55 -11.16 6.34
N CYS A 8 3.37 -10.74 5.93
CA CYS A 8 2.77 -9.47 6.27
C CYS A 8 2.36 -9.45 7.75
N VAL A 9 2.66 -8.37 8.48
CA VAL A 9 2.28 -8.23 9.89
C VAL A 9 0.78 -8.03 10.11
N GLU A 10 0.06 -7.57 9.08
CA GLU A 10 -1.39 -7.29 9.16
C GLU A 10 -2.26 -8.46 8.76
N CYS A 11 -1.93 -9.16 7.67
CA CYS A 11 -2.75 -10.27 7.16
C CYS A 11 -2.12 -11.65 7.33
N GLU A 12 -0.89 -11.72 7.85
CA GLU A 12 -0.10 -12.96 8.02
C GLU A 12 0.19 -13.72 6.72
N GLU A 13 -0.20 -13.19 5.55
CA GLU A 13 0.09 -13.78 4.24
C GLU A 13 1.53 -13.49 3.78
N VAL A 14 2.05 -14.36 2.90
CA VAL A 14 3.37 -14.17 2.31
C VAL A 14 3.39 -12.93 1.40
N ILE A 15 4.36 -12.05 1.60
CA ILE A 15 4.56 -10.87 0.77
C ILE A 15 5.08 -11.32 -0.62
N THR A 16 4.19 -11.29 -1.61
CA THR A 16 4.50 -11.66 -3.01
C THR A 16 4.98 -10.47 -3.85
N HIS A 17 4.64 -9.25 -3.44
CA HIS A 17 5.02 -7.99 -4.08
C HIS A 17 5.81 -7.13 -3.10
N PRO A 18 7.14 -7.32 -3.01
CA PRO A 18 7.96 -6.68 -1.99
C PRO A 18 8.29 -5.22 -2.38
N ILE A 19 7.31 -4.33 -2.26
CA ILE A 19 7.49 -2.88 -2.36
C ILE A 19 7.04 -2.27 -1.04
N CYS A 20 7.95 -1.60 -0.32
CA CYS A 20 7.60 -0.99 0.97
C CYS A 20 6.57 0.14 0.78
N SER A 21 5.83 0.40 1.85
CA SER A 21 4.86 1.50 1.98
C SER A 21 5.43 2.85 1.55
N GLU A 22 6.69 3.18 1.85
CA GLU A 22 7.33 4.43 1.40
C GLU A 22 7.49 4.51 -0.12
N CYS A 23 7.99 3.44 -0.74
CA CYS A 23 8.18 3.40 -2.18
C CYS A 23 6.83 3.37 -2.91
N LEU A 24 5.85 2.66 -2.34
CA LEU A 24 4.52 2.54 -2.89
C LEU A 24 3.74 3.85 -2.73
N SER A 25 3.80 4.50 -1.56
CA SER A 25 3.17 5.80 -1.31
C SER A 25 3.74 6.88 -2.22
N SER A 26 5.04 6.86 -2.52
CA SER A 26 5.64 7.79 -3.48
C SER A 26 4.94 7.72 -4.85
N ARG A 27 4.64 6.53 -5.34
CA ARG A 27 3.92 6.33 -6.61
C ARG A 27 2.45 6.73 -6.50
N MET A 28 1.79 6.38 -5.40
CA MET A 28 0.40 6.75 -5.15
C MET A 28 0.23 8.26 -5.02
N ARG A 29 1.18 8.97 -4.41
CA ARG A 29 1.20 10.44 -4.33
C ARG A 29 1.28 11.08 -5.71
N SER A 30 2.12 10.57 -6.60
CA SER A 30 2.16 11.08 -7.98
C SER A 30 0.81 10.92 -8.67
N PHE A 31 0.17 9.75 -8.52
CA PHE A 31 -1.16 9.52 -9.08
C PHE A 31 -2.22 10.44 -8.45
N VAL A 32 -2.34 10.45 -7.12
CA VAL A 32 -3.35 11.26 -6.42
C VAL A 32 -3.12 12.75 -6.65
N GLY A 33 -1.87 13.21 -6.71
CA GLY A 33 -1.51 14.61 -6.94
C GLY A 33 -1.85 15.14 -8.33
N GLU A 34 -2.08 14.27 -9.33
CA GLU A 34 -2.63 14.68 -10.63
C GLU A 34 -4.09 15.17 -10.51
N HIS A 35 -4.80 14.75 -9.46
CA HIS A 35 -6.21 15.05 -9.22
C HIS A 35 -6.43 15.97 -8.01
N ASP A 36 -5.65 15.77 -6.94
CA ASP A 36 -5.77 16.45 -5.66
C ASP A 36 -4.41 16.54 -4.95
N GLU A 37 -3.75 17.70 -5.07
CA GLU A 37 -2.43 17.94 -4.48
C GLU A 37 -2.47 17.90 -2.94
N GLU A 38 -3.51 18.45 -2.32
CA GLU A 38 -3.65 18.49 -0.86
C GLU A 38 -3.79 17.08 -0.30
N LEU A 39 -4.65 16.26 -0.91
CA LEU A 39 -4.86 14.87 -0.50
C LEU A 39 -3.58 14.04 -0.73
N SER A 40 -2.85 14.28 -1.82
CA SER A 40 -1.60 13.59 -2.10
C SER A 40 -0.55 13.83 -1.01
N SER A 41 -0.47 15.05 -0.47
CA SER A 41 0.51 15.39 0.57
C SER A 41 0.29 14.60 1.87
N GLN A 42 -0.92 14.11 2.10
CA GLN A 42 -1.32 13.35 3.29
C GLN A 42 -1.00 11.85 3.18
N LEU A 43 -0.70 11.34 1.98
CA LEU A 43 -0.32 9.95 1.78
C LEU A 43 1.14 9.73 2.18
N VAL A 44 1.36 9.41 3.46
CA VAL A 44 2.68 9.09 4.01
C VAL A 44 2.83 7.58 4.10
N GLY A 45 3.91 7.06 3.53
CA GLY A 45 4.30 5.66 3.76
C GLY A 45 5.12 5.59 5.04
N ALA A 46 4.80 4.66 5.93
CA ALA A 46 5.58 4.41 7.14
C ALA A 46 6.33 3.09 7.02
N GLY A 47 7.66 3.11 7.20
CA GLY A 47 8.46 1.89 7.28
C GLY A 47 8.01 1.00 8.42
N ILE A 48 7.43 -0.15 8.10
CA ILE A 48 7.13 -1.21 9.05
C ILE A 48 8.19 -2.27 8.88
N GLU A 49 9.02 -2.51 9.89
CA GLU A 49 10.08 -3.52 9.81
C GLU A 49 9.49 -4.93 9.73
N GLY A 50 10.14 -5.78 8.95
CA GLY A 50 9.79 -7.19 8.77
C GLY A 50 10.96 -7.93 8.13
N GLY A 51 10.81 -9.23 7.90
CA GLY A 51 11.90 -10.03 7.32
C GLY A 51 11.96 -10.02 5.79
N THR A 52 11.05 -9.30 5.11
CA THR A 52 11.12 -9.06 3.66
C THR A 52 11.90 -7.78 3.37
N GLN A 53 12.59 -7.71 2.23
CA GLN A 53 13.24 -6.49 1.77
C GLN A 53 12.50 -5.90 0.58
N CYS A 54 12.34 -4.57 0.56
CA CYS A 54 11.80 -3.85 -0.58
C CYS A 54 12.71 -4.02 -1.80
N LEU A 55 12.13 -4.38 -2.96
CA LEU A 55 12.85 -4.55 -4.21
C LEU A 55 13.45 -3.24 -4.76
N LEU A 56 12.93 -2.08 -4.33
CA LEU A 56 13.35 -0.78 -4.85
C LEU A 56 14.42 -0.11 -3.99
N CYS A 57 14.18 0.01 -2.67
CA CYS A 57 15.08 0.70 -1.75
C CYS A 57 15.90 -0.25 -0.85
N HIS A 58 15.68 -1.56 -0.94
CA HIS A 58 16.34 -2.60 -0.14
C HIS A 58 16.14 -2.47 1.39
N GLN A 59 15.24 -1.60 1.84
CA GLN A 59 14.91 -1.49 3.27
C GLN A 59 14.03 -2.66 3.72
N PRO A 60 14.14 -3.08 5.00
CA PRO A 60 13.22 -4.04 5.60
C PRO A 60 11.77 -3.58 5.50
N MET A 61 10.86 -4.52 5.28
CA MET A 61 9.43 -4.28 5.22
C MET A 61 8.64 -5.47 5.80
N GLY A 62 7.56 -5.16 6.51
CA GLY A 62 6.63 -6.09 7.11
C GLY A 62 5.19 -5.91 6.64
N LEU A 63 4.88 -4.90 5.84
CA LEU A 63 3.52 -4.66 5.33
C LEU A 63 3.44 -5.02 3.84
N CYS A 64 2.46 -5.82 3.43
CA CYS A 64 2.27 -6.15 2.02
C CYS A 64 1.62 -4.98 1.25
N ALA A 65 1.81 -4.97 -0.07
CA ALA A 65 1.20 -3.96 -0.95
C ALA A 65 -0.33 -3.96 -0.86
N HIS A 66 -0.96 -5.12 -0.67
CA HIS A 66 -2.42 -5.22 -0.51
C HIS A 66 -2.91 -4.44 0.72
N CYS A 67 -2.40 -4.74 1.92
CA CYS A 67 -2.84 -4.07 3.14
C CYS A 67 -2.56 -2.56 3.10
N PHE A 68 -1.38 -2.15 2.63
CA PHE A 68 -1.09 -0.72 2.49
C PHE A 68 -2.03 -0.02 1.49
N SER A 69 -2.31 -0.67 0.35
CA SER A 69 -3.22 -0.10 -0.66
C SER A 69 -4.66 -0.05 -0.14
N ARG A 70 -5.07 -0.97 0.74
CA ARG A 70 -6.37 -0.95 1.40
C ARG A 70 -6.51 0.29 2.28
N ASP A 71 -5.52 0.56 3.13
CA ASP A 71 -5.55 1.72 4.02
C ASP A 71 -5.64 3.04 3.22
N VAL A 72 -4.89 3.13 2.11
CA VAL A 72 -4.97 4.28 1.20
C VAL A 72 -6.34 4.35 0.52
N TYR A 73 -6.87 3.23 0.04
CA TYR A 73 -8.20 3.19 -0.58
C TYR A 73 -9.30 3.63 0.40
N ASP A 74 -9.33 3.09 1.61
CA ASP A 74 -10.33 3.44 2.63
C ASP A 74 -10.26 4.93 2.97
N TYR A 75 -9.05 5.47 3.11
CA TYR A 75 -8.84 6.91 3.27
C TYR A 75 -9.36 7.73 2.07
N LEU A 76 -9.11 7.28 0.83
CA LEU A 76 -9.64 7.93 -0.36
C LEU A 76 -11.17 7.81 -0.45
N VAL A 77 -11.79 6.71 -0.02
CA VAL A 77 -13.26 6.58 0.04
C VAL A 77 -13.86 7.63 0.96
N GLU A 78 -13.22 7.90 2.11
CA GLU A 78 -13.71 8.93 3.04
C GLU A 78 -13.54 10.37 2.52
N LYS A 79 -12.49 10.62 1.73
CA LYS A 79 -12.13 11.99 1.29
C LYS A 79 -12.60 12.34 -0.11
N ASN A 80 -12.50 11.40 -1.04
CA ASN A 80 -12.82 11.57 -2.45
C ASN A 80 -13.19 10.20 -3.10
N PRO A 81 -14.45 9.76 -2.96
CA PRO A 81 -14.91 8.47 -3.47
C PRO A 81 -14.65 8.23 -4.96
N ALA A 82 -14.79 9.28 -5.79
CA ALA A 82 -14.55 9.17 -7.22
C ALA A 82 -13.09 8.83 -7.53
N LEU A 83 -12.14 9.44 -6.81
CA LEU A 83 -10.73 9.13 -6.95
C LEU A 83 -10.40 7.73 -6.41
N ALA A 84 -11.10 7.26 -5.39
CA ALA A 84 -10.93 5.91 -4.85
C ALA A 84 -11.29 4.83 -5.89
N GLU A 85 -12.33 5.04 -6.69
CA GLU A 85 -12.67 4.14 -7.81
C GLU A 85 -11.56 4.08 -8.87
N GLU A 86 -11.02 5.25 -9.26
CA GLU A 86 -9.90 5.32 -10.18
C GLU A 86 -8.62 4.69 -9.60
N PHE A 87 -8.38 4.85 -8.30
CA PHE A 87 -7.26 4.26 -7.58
C PHE A 87 -7.25 2.73 -7.71
N LEU A 88 -8.40 2.06 -7.55
CA LEU A 88 -8.50 0.60 -7.68
C LEU A 88 -8.11 0.10 -9.08
N SER A 89 -8.26 0.91 -10.12
CA SER A 89 -7.85 0.52 -11.48
C SER A 89 -6.31 0.43 -11.62
N ARG A 90 -5.56 1.13 -10.78
CA ARG A 90 -4.09 1.23 -10.83
C ARG A 90 -3.38 0.50 -9.69
N PHE A 91 -3.99 0.45 -8.51
CA PHE A 91 -3.41 -0.08 -7.28
C PHE A 91 -4.29 -1.16 -6.66
N ASP A 92 -4.83 -2.07 -7.49
CA ASP A 92 -5.73 -3.14 -7.04
C ASP A 92 -5.05 -4.05 -6.02
N PHE A 93 -3.92 -4.70 -6.32
CA PHE A 93 -3.28 -5.68 -5.42
C PHE A 93 -4.28 -6.64 -4.74
N ASP A 94 -5.27 -7.14 -5.49
CA ASP A 94 -6.39 -7.97 -5.02
C ASP A 94 -7.43 -7.29 -4.09
N LEU A 95 -7.44 -5.95 -4.00
CA LEU A 95 -8.42 -5.18 -3.22
C LEU A 95 -9.86 -5.40 -3.69
N ARG A 96 -10.10 -5.39 -5.00
CA ARG A 96 -11.46 -5.61 -5.54
C ARG A 96 -12.05 -6.95 -5.12
N ARG A 97 -11.19 -7.96 -4.89
CA ARG A 97 -11.61 -9.27 -4.39
C ARG A 97 -11.96 -9.23 -2.91
N SER A 98 -11.29 -8.40 -2.11
CA SER A 98 -11.56 -8.28 -0.66
C SER A 98 -12.74 -7.36 -0.31
N LEU A 99 -13.13 -6.47 -1.22
CA LEU A 99 -14.23 -5.52 -1.03
C LEU A 99 -15.61 -6.06 -1.45
N ALA A 100 -15.65 -7.22 -2.11
CA ALA A 100 -16.86 -7.87 -2.61
C ALA A 100 -17.43 -8.88 -1.60
#